data_AF-A0AAV2QGY2-F1
#
_entry.id   AF-A0AAV2QGY2-F1
#
_cell.length_a   1.000
_cell.length_b   1.000
_cell.length_c   1.000
_cell.angle_alpha   90.00
_cell.angle_beta   90.00
_cell.angle_gamma   90.00
#
_symmetry.space_group_name_H-M   'P 1'
#
loop_
_entity.id
_entity.type
_entity.pdbx_description
1 polymer ?
#
loop_
_entity_poly.entity_id
_entity_poly.type
_entity_poly.pdbx_seq_one_letter_code
_entity_poly.pdbx_strand_id
1 'polypeptide(L)'
;MASGSGIETNRIRHFVEMDETAFYLPGACTECHKLPSDDFPMMSCGKCRLVWYCGKECQKKNWTYHKEFCKATSSVARDLRGPGSYLLETAKEAVEHGMDYMEYLNRIGQVVCQKLNRSFDPLEIKIICSRKVCEICKDANLAVLKPCKNCYMVFYCSENHA
;
A
#
# COMPACT_ATOMS: atom_id res chain seq x y z
N MET A 1 -2.20 36.21 -11.18
CA MET A 1 -1.67 35.15 -12.04
C MET A 1 -0.83 34.22 -11.18
N ALA A 2 -1.36 33.04 -10.87
CA ALA A 2 -0.61 31.92 -10.31
C ALA A 2 -1.28 30.65 -10.84
N SER A 3 -0.75 30.15 -11.95
CA SER A 3 -1.13 28.90 -12.60
C SER A 3 -0.63 27.74 -11.74
N GLY A 4 -1.49 27.23 -10.85
CA GLY A 4 -1.24 25.99 -10.14
C GLY A 4 -1.34 24.82 -11.10
N SER A 5 -0.20 24.23 -11.45
CA SER A 5 -0.10 22.99 -12.23
C SER A 5 -0.67 21.84 -11.40
N GLY A 6 -1.95 21.53 -11.59
CA GLY A 6 -2.56 20.33 -11.03
C GLY A 6 -1.86 19.09 -11.58
N ILE A 7 -1.31 18.26 -10.68
CA ILE A 7 -0.80 16.94 -11.06
C ILE A 7 -2.03 16.10 -11.41
N GLU A 8 -2.22 15.88 -12.71
CA GLU A 8 -3.28 15.04 -13.25
C GLU A 8 -2.97 13.57 -12.91
N THR A 9 -3.32 13.14 -11.69
CA THR A 9 -3.25 11.73 -11.31
C THR A 9 -4.44 11.00 -11.93
N ASN A 10 -4.23 9.83 -12.53
CA ASN A 10 -5.29 9.03 -13.16
C ASN A 10 -6.25 8.38 -12.16
N ARG A 11 -6.51 9.02 -11.03
CA ARG A 11 -7.23 8.45 -9.91
C ARG A 11 -8.69 8.84 -10.04
N ILE A 12 -9.50 7.84 -10.36
CA ILE A 12 -10.95 7.90 -10.52
C ILE A 12 -11.36 8.33 -11.94
N ARG A 13 -11.27 7.40 -12.90
CA ARG A 13 -12.09 7.46 -14.12
C ARG A 13 -13.16 6.38 -14.04
N HIS A 14 -14.29 6.73 -13.41
CA HIS A 14 -15.65 6.42 -13.84
C HIS A 14 -16.59 7.33 -13.04
N PHE A 15 -17.11 8.36 -13.71
CA PHE A 15 -18.20 9.20 -13.25
C PHE A 15 -19.48 8.37 -13.27
N VAL A 16 -19.99 8.03 -12.08
CA VAL A 16 -21.42 7.95 -11.82
C VAL A 16 -21.66 8.75 -10.55
N GLU A 17 -22.64 9.63 -10.62
CA GLU A 17 -22.96 10.66 -9.65
C GLU A 17 -23.18 10.08 -8.24
N MET A 18 -22.52 10.69 -7.24
CA MET A 18 -22.66 10.46 -5.79
C MET A 18 -22.38 9.05 -5.22
N ASP A 19 -21.10 8.66 -5.17
CA ASP A 19 -20.48 7.91 -4.05
C ASP A 19 -18.99 8.28 -3.94
N GLU A 20 -18.60 8.98 -2.88
CA GLU A 20 -17.31 9.69 -2.75
C GLU A 20 -16.06 8.80 -2.54
N THR A 21 -16.15 7.48 -2.70
CA THR A 21 -14.96 6.63 -2.61
C THR A 21 -14.87 5.60 -3.73
N ALA A 22 -14.03 5.85 -4.72
CA ALA A 22 -13.44 4.75 -5.48
C ALA A 22 -12.76 3.80 -4.46
N PHE A 23 -13.36 2.64 -4.24
CA PHE A 23 -12.90 1.64 -3.29
C PHE A 23 -11.50 1.15 -3.71
N TYR A 24 -10.48 1.50 -2.92
CA TYR A 24 -9.16 0.89 -3.05
C TYR A 24 -9.23 -0.47 -2.36
N LEU A 25 -9.02 -1.54 -3.12
CA LEU A 25 -8.88 -2.89 -2.60
C LEU A 25 -7.38 -3.25 -2.55
N PRO A 26 -6.76 -3.30 -1.37
CA PRO A 26 -5.35 -3.64 -1.20
C PRO A 26 -4.97 -5.00 -1.78
N GLY A 27 -5.90 -5.96 -1.73
CA GLY A 27 -5.74 -7.29 -2.31
C GLY A 27 -5.96 -7.36 -3.83
N ALA A 28 -6.25 -6.26 -4.52
CA ALA A 28 -6.50 -6.20 -5.96
C ALA A 28 -5.34 -5.54 -6.72
N CYS A 29 -5.37 -5.63 -8.05
CA CYS A 29 -4.47 -4.87 -8.90
C CYS A 29 -4.68 -3.36 -8.68
N THR A 30 -3.61 -2.63 -8.33
CA THR A 30 -3.70 -1.19 -8.06
C THR A 30 -4.02 -0.35 -9.30
N GLU A 31 -3.73 -0.85 -10.50
CA GLU A 31 -3.96 -0.13 -11.76
C GLU A 31 -5.33 -0.41 -12.40
N CYS A 32 -5.75 -1.68 -12.44
CA CYS A 32 -6.96 -2.09 -13.15
C CYS A 32 -8.04 -2.69 -12.26
N HIS A 33 -7.79 -2.76 -10.94
CA HIS A 33 -8.72 -3.22 -9.91
C HIS A 33 -9.20 -4.67 -10.04
N LYS A 34 -8.64 -5.45 -10.96
CA LYS A 34 -8.90 -6.90 -11.04
C LYS A 34 -8.52 -7.58 -9.72
N LEU A 35 -9.39 -8.46 -9.26
CA LEU A 35 -9.15 -9.33 -8.12
C LEU A 35 -8.17 -10.47 -8.50
N PRO A 36 -7.48 -11.07 -7.52
CA PRO A 36 -6.66 -12.25 -7.75
C PRO A 36 -7.51 -13.41 -8.28
N SER A 37 -6.97 -14.16 -9.23
CA SER A 37 -7.51 -15.46 -9.66
C SER A 37 -6.36 -16.41 -9.98
N ASP A 38 -6.67 -17.70 -10.13
CA ASP A 38 -5.66 -18.71 -10.47
C ASP A 38 -5.01 -18.42 -11.84
N ASP A 39 -5.76 -17.82 -12.77
CA ASP A 39 -5.27 -17.42 -14.09
C ASP A 39 -4.36 -16.16 -14.05
N PHE A 40 -4.50 -15.34 -13.01
CA PHE A 40 -3.80 -14.06 -12.89
C PHE A 40 -3.23 -13.88 -11.47
N PRO A 41 -2.13 -14.58 -11.14
CA PRO A 41 -1.48 -14.39 -9.85
C PRO A 41 -0.99 -12.96 -9.71
N MET A 42 -1.32 -12.33 -8.57
CA MET A 42 -0.90 -10.97 -8.28
C MET A 42 0.60 -10.92 -7.99
N MET A 43 1.28 -9.96 -8.60
CA MET A 43 2.67 -9.67 -8.31
C MET A 43 2.80 -8.41 -7.45
N SER A 44 3.60 -8.50 -6.38
CA SER A 44 3.94 -7.32 -5.58
C SER A 44 4.93 -6.41 -6.31
N CYS A 45 4.84 -5.11 -6.09
CA CYS A 45 5.91 -4.20 -6.49
C CYS A 45 7.24 -4.64 -5.85
N GLY A 46 8.25 -4.99 -6.65
CA GLY A 46 9.50 -5.58 -6.13
C GLY A 46 10.31 -4.67 -5.19
N LYS A 47 10.10 -3.34 -5.25
CA LYS A 47 10.80 -2.37 -4.39
C LYS A 47 10.09 -2.16 -3.05
N CYS A 48 8.93 -1.49 -3.06
CA CYS A 48 8.23 -1.14 -1.82
C CYS A 48 7.40 -2.29 -1.24
N ARG A 49 6.98 -3.24 -2.09
CA ARG A 49 6.10 -4.37 -1.76
C ARG A 49 4.73 -4.00 -1.16
N LEU A 50 4.35 -2.73 -1.16
CA LEU A 50 3.09 -2.23 -0.60
C LEU A 50 1.86 -2.46 -1.51
N VAL A 51 2.07 -2.57 -2.81
CA VAL A 51 1.00 -2.64 -3.83
C VAL A 51 1.14 -3.85 -4.74
N TRP A 52 0.03 -4.26 -5.35
CA TRP A 52 -0.08 -5.41 -6.24
C TRP A 52 -0.47 -5.02 -7.66
N TYR A 53 -0.05 -5.85 -8.61
CA TYR A 53 -0.39 -5.75 -10.02
C TYR A 53 -0.73 -7.13 -10.58
N CYS A 54 -1.66 -7.21 -11.51
CA CYS A 54 -1.94 -8.46 -12.23
C CYS A 54 -0.90 -8.76 -13.33
N GLY A 55 0.11 -7.91 -13.51
CA GLY A 55 1.17 -8.10 -14.50
C GLY A 55 2.02 -6.84 -14.75
N LYS A 56 3.09 -7.02 -15.52
CA LYS A 56 4.07 -5.96 -15.83
C LYS A 56 3.47 -4.75 -16.54
N GLU A 57 2.45 -4.95 -17.38
CA GLU A 57 1.80 -3.84 -18.10
C GLU A 57 1.06 -2.90 -17.15
N CYS A 58 0.31 -3.44 -16.19
CA CYS A 58 -0.32 -2.65 -15.13
C CYS A 58 0.71 -1.94 -14.24
N GLN A 59 1.82 -2.61 -13.93
CA GLN A 59 2.92 -1.99 -13.17
C GLN A 59 3.54 -0.82 -13.92
N LYS A 60 3.85 -0.97 -15.22
CA LYS A 60 4.42 0.09 -16.06
C LYS A 60 3.48 1.28 -16.17
N LYS A 61 2.19 1.03 -16.39
CA LYS A 61 1.17 2.07 -16.50
C LYS A 61 1.03 2.89 -15.22
N ASN A 62 1.05 2.24 -14.06
CA ASN A 62 0.99 2.93 -12.77
C ASN A 62 2.33 3.59 -12.39
N TRP A 63 3.45 3.22 -13.02
CA TRP A 63 4.78 3.69 -12.61
C TRP A 63 4.91 5.21 -12.59
N THR A 64 4.31 5.89 -13.57
CA THR A 64 4.31 7.36 -13.67
C THR A 64 3.78 8.04 -12.41
N TYR A 65 2.83 7.41 -11.71
CA TYR A 65 2.23 7.92 -10.47
C TYR A 65 2.88 7.32 -9.22
N HIS A 66 3.18 6.01 -9.24
CA HIS A 66 3.69 5.29 -8.09
C HIS A 66 5.17 5.58 -7.77
N LYS A 67 5.97 5.96 -8.77
CA LYS A 67 7.45 6.00 -8.71
C LYS A 67 8.01 6.76 -7.51
N GLU A 68 7.56 7.99 -7.27
CA GLU A 68 8.14 8.83 -6.22
C GLU A 68 7.78 8.30 -4.82
N PHE A 69 6.52 7.92 -4.60
CA PHE A 69 6.10 7.25 -3.37
C PHE A 69 6.81 5.90 -3.15
N CYS A 70 6.98 5.11 -4.20
CA CYS A 70 7.72 3.85 -4.16
C CYS A 70 9.17 4.04 -3.68
N LYS A 71 9.85 5.05 -4.21
CA LYS A 71 11.22 5.39 -3.80
C LYS A 71 11.27 5.87 -2.35
N ALA A 72 10.36 6.76 -1.96
CA ALA A 72 10.31 7.30 -0.60
C ALA A 72 10.11 6.18 0.43
N THR A 73 9.08 5.34 0.25
CA THR A 73 8.78 4.20 1.13
C THR A 73 9.91 3.19 1.20
N SER A 74 10.50 2.82 0.05
CA SER A 74 11.63 1.88 0.02
C SER A 74 12.89 2.47 0.67
N SER A 75 13.11 3.79 0.52
CA SER A 75 14.20 4.47 1.20
C SER A 75 13.98 4.51 2.70
N VAL A 76 12.79 4.85 3.18
CA VAL A 76 12.49 4.87 4.62
C VAL A 76 12.68 3.49 5.23
N ALA A 77 12.15 2.44 4.61
CA ALA A 77 12.36 1.07 5.08
C ALA A 77 13.86 0.74 5.21
N ARG A 78 14.64 1.09 4.18
CA ARG A 78 16.10 0.89 4.19
C ARG A 78 16.81 1.72 5.26
N ASP A 79 16.47 3.00 5.38
CA ASP A 79 17.14 3.92 6.29
C ASP A 79 16.85 3.54 7.76
N LEU A 80 15.68 2.94 8.03
CA LEU A 80 15.30 2.49 9.38
C LEU A 80 15.92 1.13 9.78
N ARG A 81 16.10 0.21 8.83
CA ARG A 81 16.39 -1.21 9.16
C ARG A 81 17.38 -1.93 8.24
N GLY A 82 17.73 -1.34 7.10
CA GLY A 82 18.76 -1.83 6.20
C GLY A 82 18.26 -2.32 4.84
N PRO A 83 19.17 -2.75 3.96
CA PRO A 83 18.83 -3.19 2.61
C PRO A 83 17.84 -4.36 2.60
N GLY A 84 16.81 -4.26 1.76
CA GLY A 84 15.79 -5.31 1.63
C GLY A 84 14.64 -5.21 2.64
N SER A 85 14.73 -4.36 3.66
CA SER A 85 13.68 -4.17 4.65
C SER A 85 12.34 -3.70 4.05
N TYR A 86 11.26 -4.04 4.74
CA TYR A 86 9.88 -3.67 4.42
C TYR A 86 9.38 -2.57 5.36
N LEU A 87 8.59 -1.64 4.83
CA LEU A 87 8.17 -0.44 5.56
C LEU A 87 7.44 -0.73 6.88
N LEU A 88 6.64 -1.79 6.93
CA LEU A 88 5.82 -2.15 8.09
C LEU A 88 6.39 -3.35 8.88
N GLU A 89 7.68 -3.69 8.69
CA GLU A 89 8.23 -4.94 9.24
C GLU A 89 8.25 -5.01 10.77
N THR A 90 8.33 -3.87 11.45
CA THR A 90 8.32 -3.80 12.92
C THR A 90 6.93 -3.56 13.51
N ALA A 91 5.87 -3.67 12.71
CA ALA A 91 4.51 -3.45 13.15
C ALA A 91 4.13 -4.35 14.33
N LYS A 92 4.38 -5.66 14.20
CA LYS A 92 4.09 -6.65 15.25
C LYS A 92 4.82 -6.33 16.55
N GLU A 93 6.14 -6.16 16.47
CA GLU A 93 6.97 -5.84 17.63
C GLU A 93 6.49 -4.55 18.32
N ALA A 94 6.21 -3.49 17.57
CA ALA A 94 5.73 -2.23 18.14
C ALA A 94 4.41 -2.41 18.91
N VAL A 95 3.46 -3.17 18.34
CA VAL A 95 2.16 -3.43 18.97
C VAL A 95 2.29 -4.36 20.18
N GLU A 96 3.16 -5.37 20.13
CA GLU A 96 3.47 -6.25 21.27
C GLU A 96 4.08 -5.47 22.44
N HIS A 97 4.78 -4.38 22.16
CA HIS A 97 5.31 -3.44 23.18
C HIS A 97 4.31 -2.34 23.57
N GLY A 98 3.04 -2.48 23.21
CA GLY A 98 1.96 -1.60 23.67
C GLY A 98 1.73 -0.34 22.82
N MET A 99 2.35 -0.21 21.64
CA MET A 99 2.05 0.88 20.72
C MET A 99 0.68 0.67 20.05
N ASP A 100 -0.16 1.71 20.02
CA ASP A 100 -1.36 1.69 19.19
C ASP A 100 -0.98 1.60 17.69
N TYR A 101 -1.71 0.77 16.94
CA TYR A 101 -1.35 0.52 15.55
C TYR A 101 -1.59 1.73 14.63
N MET A 102 -2.59 2.57 14.93
CA MET A 102 -2.78 3.83 14.19
C MET A 102 -1.66 4.81 14.51
N GLU A 103 -1.19 4.86 15.76
CA GLU A 103 -0.01 5.61 16.13
C GLU A 103 1.24 5.14 15.36
N TYR A 104 1.45 3.82 15.24
CA TYR A 104 2.53 3.25 14.42
C TYR A 104 2.44 3.73 12.96
N LEU A 105 1.27 3.63 12.34
CA LEU A 105 1.05 4.09 10.97
C LEU A 105 1.26 5.59 10.81
N ASN A 106 0.84 6.39 11.78
CA ASN A 106 1.03 7.85 11.76
C ASN A 106 2.51 8.20 11.79
N ARG A 107 3.31 7.55 12.65
CA ARG A 107 4.76 7.77 12.73
C ARG A 107 5.45 7.38 11.41
N ILE A 108 5.14 6.20 10.87
CA ILE A 108 5.67 5.75 9.58
C ILE A 108 5.26 6.72 8.45
N GLY A 109 3.98 7.10 8.41
CA GLY A 109 3.43 8.04 7.43
C GLY A 109 4.13 9.39 7.47
N GLN A 110 4.39 9.94 8.66
CA GLN A 110 5.13 11.19 8.82
C GLN A 110 6.55 11.10 8.24
N VAL A 111 7.29 10.03 8.55
CA VAL A 111 8.66 9.84 8.03
C VAL A 111 8.65 9.68 6.51
N VAL A 112 7.69 8.95 5.94
CA VAL A 112 7.54 8.80 4.49
C VAL A 112 7.15 10.13 3.84
N CYS A 113 6.24 10.91 4.44
CA CYS A 113 5.82 12.22 3.95
C CYS A 113 7.01 13.21 3.92
N GLN A 114 7.82 13.23 4.98
CA GLN A 114 9.06 14.01 5.04
C GLN A 114 10.04 13.60 3.95
N LYS A 115 10.25 12.28 3.77
CA LYS A 115 11.14 11.77 2.71
C LYS A 115 10.65 12.09 1.30
N LEU A 116 9.33 12.08 1.10
CA LEU A 116 8.66 12.38 -0.16
C LEU A 116 8.64 13.89 -0.46
N ASN A 117 8.79 14.73 0.56
CA ASN A 117 8.80 16.20 0.49
C ASN A 117 7.55 16.80 -0.17
N ARG A 118 6.39 16.18 0.09
CA ARG A 118 5.05 16.68 -0.23
C ARG A 118 4.02 15.88 0.55
N SER A 119 2.81 16.42 0.65
CA SER A 119 1.68 15.67 1.17
C SER A 119 1.38 14.43 0.32
N PHE A 120 0.82 13.42 0.97
CA PHE A 120 0.26 12.27 0.27
C PHE A 120 -0.98 12.66 -0.52
N ASP A 121 -1.11 12.04 -1.67
CA ASP A 121 -2.36 12.07 -2.42
C ASP A 121 -3.32 10.96 -1.93
N PRO A 122 -4.61 10.96 -2.34
CA PRO A 122 -5.61 10.10 -1.70
C PRO A 122 -5.31 8.59 -1.74
N LEU A 123 -4.83 8.04 -2.86
CA LEU A 123 -4.44 6.64 -2.97
C LEU A 123 -3.11 6.34 -2.23
N GLU A 124 -2.16 7.26 -2.06
CA GLU A 124 -1.00 7.01 -1.18
C GLU A 124 -1.42 6.89 0.29
N ILE A 125 -2.35 7.74 0.74
CA ILE A 125 -2.98 7.62 2.06
C ILE A 125 -3.62 6.23 2.18
N LYS A 126 -4.43 5.83 1.20
CA LYS A 126 -5.04 4.50 1.20
C LYS A 126 -3.99 3.40 1.25
N ILE A 127 -2.90 3.48 0.48
CA ILE A 127 -1.82 2.47 0.47
C ILE A 127 -1.15 2.35 1.86
N ILE A 128 -0.77 3.47 2.49
CA ILE A 128 -0.18 3.46 3.85
C ILE A 128 -1.19 2.86 4.86
N CYS A 129 -2.44 3.31 4.80
CA CYS A 129 -3.48 2.89 5.74
C CYS A 129 -4.03 1.49 5.48
N SER A 130 -3.65 0.84 4.37
CA SER A 130 -4.17 -0.47 3.97
C SER A 130 -3.39 -1.67 4.51
N ARG A 131 -2.45 -1.42 5.43
CA ARG A 131 -1.91 -2.41 6.36
C ARG A 131 -1.61 -3.75 5.69
N LYS A 132 -0.64 -3.79 4.78
CA LYS A 132 -0.19 -5.07 4.22
C LYS A 132 0.69 -5.81 5.24
N VAL A 133 0.02 -6.24 6.30
CA VAL A 133 0.42 -7.01 7.48
C VAL A 133 -0.78 -7.87 7.87
N CYS A 134 -0.62 -8.84 8.75
CA CYS A 134 -1.74 -9.62 9.25
C CYS A 134 -2.69 -8.73 10.06
N GLU A 135 -4.01 -8.79 9.82
CA GLU A 135 -4.97 -7.96 10.53
C GLU A 135 -5.07 -8.32 12.02
N ILE A 136 -4.74 -9.55 12.41
CA ILE A 136 -4.80 -9.99 13.80
C ILE A 136 -3.49 -9.67 14.53
N CYS A 137 -2.37 -10.24 14.09
CA CYS A 137 -1.09 -10.14 14.83
C CYS A 137 -0.13 -9.07 14.30
N LYS A 138 -0.50 -8.34 13.24
CA LYS A 138 0.32 -7.31 12.57
C LYS A 138 1.68 -7.81 12.05
N ASP A 139 1.85 -9.12 11.92
CA ASP A 139 3.01 -9.75 11.30
C ASP A 139 3.10 -9.34 9.82
N ALA A 140 4.29 -8.94 9.40
CA ALA A 140 4.56 -8.41 8.07
C ALA A 140 5.20 -9.45 7.14
N ASN A 141 5.15 -10.74 7.45
CA ASN A 141 5.71 -11.79 6.62
C ASN A 141 5.00 -11.90 5.26
N LEU A 142 5.55 -11.18 4.27
CA LEU A 142 5.02 -11.07 2.92
C LEU A 142 4.95 -12.40 2.17
N ALA A 143 5.68 -13.44 2.61
CA ALA A 143 5.67 -14.75 1.97
C ALA A 143 4.37 -15.54 2.27
N VAL A 144 3.70 -15.24 3.38
CA VAL A 144 2.51 -15.98 3.83
C VAL A 144 1.24 -15.14 3.84
N LEU A 145 1.36 -13.81 3.76
CA LEU A 145 0.20 -12.91 3.76
C LEU A 145 -0.68 -13.12 2.54
N LYS A 146 -1.94 -13.45 2.79
CA LYS A 146 -3.01 -13.59 1.79
C LYS A 146 -4.11 -12.58 2.08
N PRO A 147 -4.78 -12.02 1.06
CA PRO A 147 -5.88 -11.10 1.29
C PRO A 147 -7.11 -11.89 1.76
N CYS A 148 -8.01 -11.25 2.51
CA CYS A 148 -9.33 -11.81 2.78
C CYS A 148 -10.03 -12.13 1.44
N LYS A 149 -10.52 -13.36 1.29
CA LYS A 149 -11.18 -13.82 0.05
C LYS A 149 -12.55 -13.19 -0.20
N ASN A 150 -13.15 -12.57 0.82
CA ASN A 150 -14.45 -11.92 0.72
C ASN A 150 -14.30 -10.43 0.40
N CYS A 151 -13.57 -9.68 1.23
CA CYS A 151 -13.49 -8.21 1.09
C CYS A 151 -12.24 -7.72 0.37
N TYR A 152 -11.15 -8.50 0.33
CA TYR A 152 -9.85 -8.09 -0.20
C TYR A 152 -9.25 -6.82 0.45
N MET A 153 -9.79 -6.38 1.59
CA MET A 153 -9.41 -5.16 2.32
C MET A 153 -8.31 -5.37 3.36
N VAL A 154 -8.22 -6.58 3.89
CA VAL A 154 -7.29 -6.97 4.96
C VAL A 154 -6.51 -8.21 4.56
N PHE A 155 -5.40 -8.47 5.27
CA PHE A 155 -4.54 -9.63 5.01
C PHE A 155 -4.38 -10.50 6.24
N TYR A 156 -4.10 -11.78 6.04
CA TYR A 156 -3.91 -12.76 7.11
C TYR A 156 -2.69 -13.62 6.82
N CYS A 157 -1.91 -13.93 7.86
CA CYS A 157 -0.69 -14.73 7.73
C CYS A 157 -0.93 -16.24 7.81
N SER A 158 -2.13 -16.66 8.20
CA SER A 158 -2.52 -18.06 8.35
C SER A 158 -4.05 -18.19 8.30
N GLU A 159 -4.54 -19.41 8.12
CA GLU A 159 -5.99 -19.70 8.14
C GLU A 159 -6.61 -19.44 9.53
N ASN A 160 -5.86 -19.66 10.61
CA ASN A 160 -6.33 -19.38 11.97
C ASN A 160 -6.57 -17.89 12.25
N HIS A 161 -6.02 -17.00 11.42
CA HIS A 161 -6.25 -15.57 11.53
C HIS A 161 -7.27 -15.05 10.51
N ALA A 162 -7.72 -15.86 9.55
CA ALA A 162 -8.46 -15.45 8.36
C ALA A 162 -9.99 -15.53 8.49
#